data_AF-A0A1G7Y0J3-F1
#
_entry.id   AF-A0A1G7Y0J3-F1
#
_cell.length_a   1.000
_cell.length_b   1.000
_cell.length_c   1.000
_cell.angle_alpha   90.00
_cell.angle_beta   90.00
_cell.angle_gamma   90.00
#
_symmetry.space_group_name_H-M   'P 1'
#
loop_
_entity.id
_entity.type
_entity.pdbx_description
1 polymer ?
#
loop_
_entity_poly.entity_id
_entity_poly.type
_entity_poly.pdbx_seq_one_letter_code
_entity_poly.pdbx_strand_id
1 'polypeptide(L)'
;MLDDPGLYGPRRPLPLRVRPVPGESTGSFVNRLAHANGLSLAAFLDRVGQGEASAYTERVEKYPQSTEMYMNEAGLRYLAVLADRAAGLLQQDLPSLGAEHLLPGEEAAQWWWRWEPVAGHLVRYCPLCADALGVGQTVWLMSPDSWQVCLRHGYWSDDSRGRGPDFVQLAELPETVTAHQVRQQLAERWGLAGEELFADAFQVAVYWWTRMPDTVCWVRRAWTAGLDAREMRAAPLVIYSEAAELAHAMVDFERAGRRDTADRSRWLAGVEQLMAGWGVDVTEGRQALLMWLGRHRRGVPAPSGPAGGNGLLLGAGHNRIASRTGPVSQRSCLTWQLGMAAADM
;
A
#
# COMPACT_ATOMS: atom_id res chain seq x y z
N MET A 1 2.98 -42.20 9.88
CA MET A 1 1.58 -41.98 10.32
C MET A 1 1.24 -40.55 9.96
N LEU A 2 0.55 -40.38 8.83
CA LEU A 2 0.01 -39.10 8.42
C LEU A 2 -1.26 -38.90 9.25
N ASP A 3 -1.32 -37.83 10.05
CA ASP A 3 -2.53 -37.44 10.75
C ASP A 3 -3.62 -37.21 9.69
N ASP A 4 -4.63 -38.09 9.69
CA ASP A 4 -5.88 -37.89 8.98
C ASP A 4 -6.51 -36.62 9.58
N PRO A 5 -6.72 -35.53 8.82
CA PRO A 5 -7.33 -34.31 9.33
C PRO A 5 -8.83 -34.58 9.53
N GLY A 6 -9.15 -35.44 10.49
CA GLY A 6 -10.50 -35.65 10.97
C GLY A 6 -11.05 -34.36 11.57
N LEU A 7 -12.34 -34.40 11.91
CA LEU A 7 -13.20 -33.35 12.50
C LEU A 7 -12.56 -32.34 13.49
N TYR A 8 -11.36 -32.60 14.03
CA TYR A 8 -10.69 -31.87 15.10
C TYR A 8 -9.46 -31.05 14.69
N GLY A 9 -9.08 -31.05 13.40
CA GLY A 9 -7.97 -30.23 12.90
C GLY A 9 -6.56 -30.67 13.31
N PRO A 10 -5.53 -29.91 12.90
CA PRO A 10 -4.14 -30.19 13.24
C PRO A 10 -3.91 -29.97 14.74
N ARG A 11 -3.22 -30.92 15.37
CA ARG A 11 -2.87 -30.87 16.82
C ARG A 11 -1.40 -30.64 17.07
N ARG A 12 -0.58 -30.63 16.01
CA ARG A 12 0.87 -30.53 16.09
C ARG A 12 1.38 -29.57 15.03
N PRO A 13 2.47 -28.84 15.34
CA PRO A 13 3.15 -28.04 14.35
C PRO A 13 3.80 -28.88 13.27
N LEU A 14 4.05 -28.25 12.14
CA LEU A 14 4.85 -28.84 11.09
C LEU A 14 6.33 -28.94 11.52
N PRO A 15 7.09 -29.94 11.02
CA PRO A 15 8.48 -30.15 11.44
C PRO A 15 9.41 -28.96 11.15
N LEU A 16 9.24 -28.32 9.98
CA LEU A 16 10.06 -27.20 9.56
C LEU A 16 9.29 -25.89 9.76
N ARG A 17 9.90 -24.99 10.54
CA ARG A 17 9.31 -23.71 10.92
C ARG A 17 9.70 -22.65 9.90
N VAL A 18 8.72 -21.87 9.45
CA VAL A 18 8.92 -20.68 8.62
C VAL A 18 8.44 -19.47 9.40
N ARG A 19 9.27 -18.43 9.47
CA ARG A 19 8.87 -17.15 10.06
C ARG A 19 8.17 -16.30 8.98
N PRO A 20 6.98 -15.74 9.27
CA PRO A 20 6.40 -14.70 8.43
C PRO A 20 7.37 -13.53 8.26
N VAL A 21 7.37 -12.91 7.07
CA VAL A 21 7.92 -11.57 6.90
C VAL A 21 6.84 -10.57 7.33
N PRO A 22 7.17 -9.49 8.07
CA PRO A 22 6.16 -8.49 8.44
C PRO A 22 5.48 -7.89 7.20
N GLY A 23 4.14 -7.93 7.17
CA GLY A 23 3.33 -7.46 6.05
C GLY A 23 3.17 -8.50 4.92
N GLU A 24 3.66 -9.73 5.09
CA GLU A 24 3.53 -10.79 4.10
C GLU A 24 2.06 -11.14 3.82
N SER A 25 1.71 -11.43 2.57
CA SER A 25 0.40 -11.94 2.21
C SER A 25 0.21 -13.34 2.79
N THR A 26 -1.02 -13.66 3.18
CA THR A 26 -1.33 -14.98 3.78
C THR A 26 -1.02 -16.09 2.78
N GLY A 27 -1.34 -15.88 1.50
CA GLY A 27 -1.00 -16.80 0.42
C GLY A 27 0.50 -17.02 0.23
N SER A 28 1.33 -15.96 0.35
CA SER A 28 2.80 -16.10 0.29
C SER A 28 3.34 -16.93 1.45
N PHE A 29 2.89 -16.62 2.68
CA PHE A 29 3.32 -17.33 3.88
C PHE A 29 2.93 -18.82 3.84
N VAL A 30 1.69 -19.12 3.48
CA VAL A 30 1.17 -20.49 3.37
C VAL A 30 1.96 -21.29 2.33
N ASN A 31 2.22 -20.72 1.15
CA ASN A 31 3.03 -21.37 0.11
C ASN A 31 4.45 -21.68 0.61
N ARG A 32 5.09 -20.73 1.29
CA ARG A 32 6.44 -20.94 1.85
C ARG A 32 6.45 -22.00 2.95
N LEU A 33 5.45 -22.00 3.83
CA LEU A 33 5.34 -22.99 4.90
C LEU A 33 5.09 -24.41 4.35
N ALA A 34 4.24 -24.54 3.33
CA ALA A 34 4.01 -25.80 2.62
C ALA A 34 5.29 -26.29 1.93
N HIS A 35 5.94 -25.43 1.16
CA HIS A 35 7.17 -25.73 0.43
C HIS A 35 8.31 -26.16 1.37
N ALA A 36 8.51 -25.43 2.47
CA ALA A 36 9.53 -25.77 3.46
C ALA A 36 9.33 -27.17 4.05
N ASN A 37 8.08 -27.64 4.15
CA ASN A 37 7.73 -28.96 4.67
C ASN A 37 7.56 -30.05 3.60
N GLY A 38 7.91 -29.76 2.34
CA GLY A 38 7.80 -30.72 1.23
C GLY A 38 6.34 -31.10 0.90
N LEU A 39 5.38 -30.24 1.23
CA LEU A 39 3.96 -30.44 0.93
C LEU A 39 3.58 -29.70 -0.36
N SER A 40 2.71 -30.30 -1.17
CA SER A 40 1.98 -29.53 -2.19
C SER A 40 1.04 -28.54 -1.53
N LEU A 41 0.65 -27.47 -2.23
CA LEU A 41 -0.28 -26.50 -1.68
C LEU A 41 -1.62 -27.17 -1.32
N ALA A 42 -2.14 -28.05 -2.17
CA ALA A 42 -3.36 -28.79 -1.91
C ALA A 42 -3.27 -29.63 -0.62
N ALA A 43 -2.20 -30.41 -0.44
CA ALA A 43 -2.01 -31.24 0.75
C ALA A 43 -1.81 -30.42 2.04
N PHE A 44 -1.30 -29.19 1.92
CA PHE A 44 -1.25 -28.26 3.05
C PHE A 44 -2.64 -27.69 3.36
N LEU A 45 -3.40 -27.27 2.35
CA LEU A 45 -4.74 -26.69 2.51
C LEU A 45 -5.73 -27.67 3.15
N ASP A 46 -5.64 -28.96 2.83
CA ASP A 46 -6.43 -30.02 3.47
C ASP A 46 -6.24 -30.07 5.00
N ARG A 47 -5.08 -29.58 5.50
CA ARG A 47 -4.79 -29.49 6.95
C ARG A 47 -5.26 -28.19 7.58
N VAL A 48 -5.44 -27.13 6.78
CA VAL A 48 -5.89 -25.81 7.26
C VAL A 48 -7.41 -25.78 7.42
N GLY A 49 -8.15 -26.50 6.58
CA GLY A 49 -9.60 -26.56 6.64
C GLY A 49 -10.21 -26.95 5.30
N GLN A 50 -11.51 -26.71 5.17
CA GLN A 50 -12.25 -26.90 3.92
C GLN A 50 -12.37 -25.58 3.16
N GLY A 51 -12.28 -25.61 1.84
CA GLY A 51 -12.37 -24.37 1.08
C GLY A 51 -12.37 -24.56 -0.42
N GLU A 52 -12.65 -23.46 -1.11
CA GLU A 52 -12.61 -23.38 -2.57
C GLU A 52 -11.42 -22.53 -3.00
N ALA A 53 -10.60 -23.06 -3.91
CA ALA A 53 -9.59 -22.30 -4.61
C ALA A 53 -10.21 -21.58 -5.83
N SER A 54 -9.67 -20.43 -6.22
CA SER A 54 -10.11 -19.72 -7.43
C SER A 54 -9.86 -20.59 -8.66
N ALA A 55 -10.90 -21.26 -9.14
CA ALA A 55 -10.99 -22.10 -10.33
C ALA A 55 -10.00 -23.28 -10.46
N TYR A 56 -8.71 -23.20 -10.08
CA TYR A 56 -7.72 -24.28 -10.14
C TYR A 56 -6.52 -23.97 -9.21
N THR A 57 -6.18 -24.86 -8.27
CA THR A 57 -5.05 -24.71 -7.33
C THR A 57 -3.70 -24.54 -8.05
N GLU A 58 -3.52 -25.17 -9.20
CA GLU A 58 -2.33 -25.03 -10.05
C GLU A 58 -2.13 -23.59 -10.57
N ARG A 59 -3.21 -22.84 -10.78
CA ARG A 59 -3.12 -21.43 -11.19
C ARG A 59 -2.71 -20.53 -10.03
N VAL A 60 -3.15 -20.86 -8.82
CA VAL A 60 -2.73 -20.16 -7.60
C VAL A 60 -1.22 -20.30 -7.40
N GLU A 61 -0.69 -21.53 -7.54
CA GLU A 61 0.76 -21.78 -7.45
C GLU A 61 1.55 -21.05 -8.55
N LYS A 62 0.98 -20.95 -9.76
CA LYS A 62 1.62 -20.29 -10.90
C LYS A 62 1.60 -18.76 -10.82
N TYR A 63 0.57 -18.17 -10.19
CA TYR A 63 0.36 -16.72 -10.16
C TYR A 63 0.18 -16.18 -8.72
N PRO A 64 1.16 -16.38 -7.82
CA PRO A 64 1.08 -15.91 -6.44
C PRO A 64 0.94 -14.37 -6.33
N GLN A 65 1.41 -13.62 -7.34
CA GLN A 65 1.26 -12.17 -7.46
C GLN A 65 -0.18 -11.69 -7.69
N SER A 66 -1.09 -12.62 -8.01
CA SER A 66 -2.47 -12.29 -8.40
C SER A 66 -3.50 -12.87 -7.45
N THR A 67 -3.10 -13.59 -6.41
CA THR A 67 -4.04 -14.37 -5.59
C THR A 67 -3.76 -14.21 -4.11
N GLU A 68 -4.82 -14.19 -3.31
CA GLU A 68 -4.71 -14.06 -1.86
C GLU A 68 -5.64 -15.06 -1.17
N MET A 69 -5.18 -15.56 -0.03
CA MET A 69 -5.89 -16.49 0.83
C MET A 69 -6.52 -15.76 2.01
N TYR A 70 -7.80 -16.05 2.23
CA TYR A 70 -8.57 -15.62 3.39
C TYR A 70 -9.03 -16.86 4.16
N MET A 71 -9.26 -16.72 5.45
CA MET A 71 -9.78 -17.80 6.29
C MET A 71 -10.64 -17.25 7.41
N ASN A 72 -11.46 -18.11 8.01
CA ASN A 72 -12.18 -17.77 9.22
C ASN A 72 -11.32 -17.98 10.48
N GLU A 73 -11.87 -17.68 11.65
CA GLU A 73 -11.16 -17.85 12.92
C GLU A 73 -10.70 -19.30 13.18
N ALA A 74 -11.51 -20.29 12.79
CA ALA A 74 -11.13 -21.70 12.93
C ALA A 74 -9.94 -22.08 12.05
N GLY A 75 -9.93 -21.63 10.79
CA GLY A 75 -8.79 -21.79 9.89
C GLY A 75 -7.53 -21.10 10.41
N LEU A 76 -7.67 -19.89 10.98
CA LEU A 76 -6.56 -19.18 11.63
C LEU A 76 -5.98 -19.98 12.81
N ARG A 77 -6.83 -20.57 13.65
CA ARG A 77 -6.36 -21.45 14.75
C ARG A 77 -5.60 -22.66 14.21
N TYR A 78 -6.05 -23.25 13.10
CA TYR A 78 -5.37 -24.40 12.49
C TYR A 78 -4.03 -24.00 11.88
N LEU A 79 -3.97 -22.88 11.16
CA LEU A 79 -2.73 -22.30 10.64
C LEU A 79 -1.74 -21.97 11.77
N ALA A 80 -2.23 -21.41 12.88
CA ALA A 80 -1.44 -21.10 14.07
C ALA A 80 -0.75 -22.35 14.65
N VAL A 81 -1.49 -23.47 14.76
CA VAL A 81 -0.91 -24.74 15.18
C VAL A 81 0.14 -25.22 14.18
N LEU A 82 -0.18 -25.26 12.89
CA LEU A 82 0.74 -25.74 11.84
C LEU A 82 2.03 -24.91 11.77
N ALA A 83 1.93 -23.59 11.96
CA ALA A 83 3.04 -22.64 11.94
C ALA A 83 3.84 -22.57 13.26
N ASP A 84 3.39 -23.26 14.31
CA ASP A 84 3.95 -23.16 15.67
C ASP A 84 4.01 -21.72 16.18
N ARG A 85 2.93 -20.96 15.96
CA ARG A 85 2.87 -19.52 16.27
C ARG A 85 1.48 -19.16 16.78
N ALA A 86 1.42 -18.30 17.80
CA ALA A 86 0.14 -17.82 18.31
C ALA A 86 -0.65 -17.08 17.23
N ALA A 87 -1.97 -17.28 17.17
CA ALA A 87 -2.85 -16.64 16.19
C ALA A 87 -2.68 -15.11 16.16
N GLY A 88 -2.63 -14.46 17.33
CA GLY A 88 -2.42 -13.01 17.40
C GLY A 88 -1.09 -12.53 16.82
N LEU A 89 -0.02 -13.33 16.88
CA LEU A 89 1.25 -13.00 16.23
C LEU A 89 1.17 -13.17 14.71
N LEU A 90 0.42 -14.16 14.22
CA LEU A 90 0.15 -14.29 12.79
C LEU A 90 -0.67 -13.11 12.27
N GLN A 91 -1.67 -12.66 13.01
CA GLN A 91 -2.48 -11.48 12.64
C GLN A 91 -1.67 -10.18 12.64
N GLN A 92 -0.64 -10.08 13.48
CA GLN A 92 0.29 -8.95 13.46
C GLN A 92 1.18 -8.94 12.21
N ASP A 93 1.64 -10.12 11.77
CA ASP A 93 2.57 -10.22 10.64
C ASP A 93 1.87 -10.29 9.29
N LEU A 94 0.64 -10.83 9.22
CA LEU A 94 -0.09 -11.15 7.99
C LEU A 94 -1.37 -10.30 7.88
N PRO A 95 -1.37 -9.20 7.09
CA PRO A 95 -2.47 -8.24 7.08
C PRO A 95 -3.83 -8.84 6.72
N SER A 96 -3.87 -9.83 5.82
CA SER A 96 -5.10 -10.49 5.36
C SER A 96 -5.76 -11.39 6.43
N LEU A 97 -5.14 -11.55 7.60
CA LEU A 97 -5.70 -12.21 8.79
C LEU A 97 -6.26 -11.22 9.83
N GLY A 98 -6.25 -9.91 9.52
CA GLY A 98 -6.93 -8.89 10.33
C GLY A 98 -8.41 -9.24 10.53
N ALA A 99 -8.98 -8.82 11.66
CA ALA A 99 -10.35 -9.18 12.04
C ALA A 99 -11.39 -8.76 10.98
N GLU A 100 -11.14 -7.65 10.28
CA GLU A 100 -11.95 -7.13 9.19
C GLU A 100 -11.90 -7.96 7.89
N HIS A 101 -10.93 -8.88 7.78
CA HIS A 101 -10.69 -9.71 6.60
C HIS A 101 -10.97 -11.19 6.83
N LEU A 102 -11.25 -11.59 8.07
CA LEU A 102 -11.63 -12.96 8.37
C LEU A 102 -12.97 -13.31 7.73
N LEU A 103 -13.06 -14.52 7.19
CA LEU A 103 -14.31 -15.07 6.68
C LEU A 103 -15.29 -15.29 7.83
N PRO A 104 -16.61 -15.16 7.59
CA PRO A 104 -17.61 -15.44 8.60
C PRO A 104 -17.63 -16.92 9.02
N GLY A 105 -18.09 -17.18 10.24
CA GLY A 105 -18.27 -18.54 10.79
C GLY A 105 -17.11 -19.01 11.67
N GLU A 106 -17.42 -19.72 12.76
CA GLU A 106 -16.43 -20.06 13.80
C GLU A 106 -16.27 -21.57 14.05
N GLU A 107 -17.21 -22.40 13.59
CA GLU A 107 -17.30 -23.83 13.95
C GLU A 107 -16.36 -24.71 13.13
N ALA A 108 -16.45 -24.63 11.80
CA ALA A 108 -15.60 -25.41 10.89
C ALA A 108 -14.49 -24.52 10.33
N ALA A 109 -13.26 -25.04 10.26
CA ALA A 109 -12.15 -24.33 9.63
C ALA A 109 -12.40 -24.18 8.13
N GLN A 110 -12.49 -22.93 7.68
CA GLN A 110 -12.77 -22.58 6.30
C GLN A 110 -11.72 -21.64 5.74
N TRP A 111 -11.38 -21.85 4.47
CA TRP A 111 -10.53 -20.94 3.72
C TRP A 111 -11.11 -20.64 2.34
N TRP A 112 -10.72 -19.50 1.80
CA TRP A 112 -11.08 -19.07 0.46
C TRP A 112 -9.87 -18.44 -0.22
N TRP A 113 -9.49 -18.98 -1.38
CA TRP A 113 -8.36 -18.46 -2.13
C TRP A 113 -8.87 -17.74 -3.38
N ARG A 114 -8.76 -16.41 -3.41
CA ARG A 114 -9.32 -15.59 -4.50
C ARG A 114 -8.31 -15.26 -5.58
N TRP A 115 -8.84 -15.12 -6.79
CA TRP A 115 -8.21 -14.30 -7.81
C TRP A 115 -8.46 -12.84 -7.45
N GLU A 116 -7.37 -12.11 -7.30
CA GLU A 116 -7.29 -10.73 -6.81
C GLU A 116 -7.62 -10.58 -5.31
N PRO A 117 -6.81 -9.80 -4.56
CA PRO A 117 -7.14 -9.45 -3.19
C PRO A 117 -8.48 -8.70 -3.08
N VAL A 118 -9.21 -8.93 -1.98
CA VAL A 118 -10.41 -8.17 -1.63
C VAL A 118 -10.06 -6.74 -1.22
N ALA A 119 -8.90 -6.56 -0.61
CA ALA A 119 -8.37 -5.27 -0.19
C ALA A 119 -6.85 -5.24 -0.41
N GLY A 120 -6.32 -4.06 -0.67
CA GLY A 120 -4.90 -3.84 -0.89
C GLY A 120 -4.36 -4.43 -2.20
N HIS A 121 -3.04 -4.52 -2.27
CA HIS A 121 -2.27 -4.90 -3.44
C HIS A 121 -1.18 -5.89 -3.05
N LEU A 122 -0.91 -6.85 -3.93
CA LEU A 122 0.22 -7.76 -3.77
C LEU A 122 1.45 -7.17 -4.44
N VAL A 123 2.41 -6.79 -3.62
CA VAL A 123 3.66 -6.16 -4.07
C VAL A 123 4.84 -7.03 -3.64
N ARG A 124 5.87 -7.10 -4.47
CA ARG A 124 7.00 -7.99 -4.18
C ARG A 124 7.88 -7.42 -3.06
N TYR A 125 8.25 -8.27 -2.10
CA TYR A 125 9.20 -7.91 -1.05
C TYR A 125 10.61 -7.76 -1.62
N CYS A 126 11.43 -6.88 -1.01
CA CYS A 126 12.80 -6.65 -1.47
C CYS A 126 13.63 -7.95 -1.41
N PRO A 127 14.25 -8.38 -2.53
CA PRO A 127 14.95 -9.66 -2.59
C PRO A 127 16.22 -9.66 -1.73
N LEU A 128 16.91 -8.52 -1.59
CA LEU A 128 18.08 -8.40 -0.72
C LEU A 128 17.69 -8.42 0.78
N CYS A 129 16.51 -7.90 1.13
CA CYS A 129 15.98 -8.07 2.49
C CYS A 129 15.56 -9.53 2.74
N ALA A 130 14.96 -10.20 1.76
CA ALA A 130 14.59 -11.61 1.86
C ALA A 130 15.83 -12.48 2.08
N ASP A 131 16.89 -12.27 1.30
CA ASP A 131 18.17 -12.98 1.42
C ASP A 131 18.82 -12.76 2.80
N ALA A 132 18.81 -11.53 3.31
CA ALA A 132 19.29 -11.22 4.65
C ALA A 132 18.49 -11.91 5.77
N LEU A 133 17.25 -12.32 5.50
CA LEU A 133 16.40 -13.11 6.41
C LEU A 133 16.52 -14.63 6.17
N GLY A 134 17.37 -15.06 5.23
CA GLY A 134 17.50 -16.46 4.82
C GLY A 134 16.29 -16.99 4.05
N VAL A 135 15.52 -16.10 3.40
CA VAL A 135 14.32 -16.45 2.64
C VAL A 135 14.67 -16.56 1.17
N GLY A 136 14.81 -17.79 0.67
CA GLY A 136 15.16 -18.05 -0.73
C GLY A 136 13.97 -17.99 -1.71
N GLN A 137 12.74 -18.02 -1.22
CA GLN A 137 11.53 -17.90 -2.04
C GLN A 137 11.14 -16.43 -2.24
N THR A 138 10.47 -16.13 -3.36
CA THR A 138 9.82 -14.82 -3.53
C THR A 138 8.74 -14.64 -2.47
N VAL A 139 8.77 -13.48 -1.81
CA VAL A 139 7.76 -13.07 -0.82
C VAL A 139 6.89 -11.98 -1.41
N TRP A 140 5.57 -12.13 -1.25
CA TRP A 140 4.59 -11.10 -1.61
C TRP A 140 4.07 -10.44 -0.34
N LEU A 141 4.05 -9.12 -0.32
CA LEU A 141 3.46 -8.34 0.76
C LEU A 141 2.03 -7.98 0.41
N MET A 142 1.17 -7.94 1.42
CA MET A 142 -0.12 -7.27 1.34
C MET A 142 0.07 -5.80 1.68
N SER A 143 0.01 -4.95 0.66
CA SER A 143 0.27 -3.52 0.76
C SER A 143 -1.01 -2.70 0.57
N PRO A 144 -1.22 -1.63 1.33
CA PRO A 144 -2.32 -0.70 1.08
C PRO A 144 -2.19 -0.03 -0.29
N ASP A 145 -0.97 0.32 -0.70
CA ASP A 145 -0.65 0.96 -1.97
C ASP A 145 -0.22 -0.07 -3.00
N SER A 146 -0.41 0.21 -4.30
CA SER A 146 0.08 -0.63 -5.39
C SER A 146 1.61 -0.62 -5.56
N TRP A 147 2.35 -0.05 -4.62
CA TRP A 147 3.81 0.03 -4.61
C TRP A 147 4.40 0.04 -3.22
N GLN A 148 5.69 -0.27 -3.14
CA GLN A 148 6.52 -0.22 -1.94
C GLN A 148 7.92 0.30 -2.25
N VAL A 149 8.56 0.90 -1.24
CA VAL A 149 9.93 1.40 -1.33
C VAL A 149 10.78 0.75 -0.25
N CYS A 150 11.82 0.05 -0.65
CA CYS A 150 12.86 -0.45 0.25
C CYS A 150 13.96 0.61 0.40
N LEU A 151 13.93 1.40 1.48
CA LEU A 151 14.97 2.39 1.77
C LEU A 151 16.35 1.77 2.00
N ARG A 152 16.41 0.56 2.56
CA ARG A 152 17.69 -0.11 2.87
C ARG A 152 18.50 -0.42 1.62
N HIS A 153 17.83 -0.79 0.53
CA HIS A 153 18.49 -1.24 -0.70
C HIS A 153 18.18 -0.35 -1.90
N GLY A 154 17.36 0.69 -1.73
CA GLY A 154 16.96 1.60 -2.79
C GLY A 154 16.20 0.90 -3.91
N TYR A 155 15.17 0.12 -3.57
CA TYR A 155 14.30 -0.51 -4.57
C TYR A 155 12.88 0.01 -4.47
N TRP A 156 12.27 0.20 -5.63
CA TRP A 156 10.84 0.35 -5.80
C TRP A 156 10.26 -0.96 -6.34
N SER A 157 9.22 -1.47 -5.70
CA SER A 157 8.39 -2.57 -6.22
C SER A 157 6.96 -2.09 -6.38
N ASP A 158 6.25 -2.69 -7.32
CA ASP A 158 4.82 -2.44 -7.56
C ASP A 158 4.05 -3.75 -7.67
N ASP A 159 2.74 -3.64 -7.89
CA ASP A 159 1.84 -4.77 -8.12
C ASP A 159 1.78 -5.21 -9.59
N SER A 160 2.80 -4.83 -10.38
CA SER A 160 2.86 -5.23 -11.78
C SER A 160 2.95 -6.75 -11.89
N ARG A 161 1.95 -7.33 -12.56
CA ARG A 161 1.79 -8.79 -12.69
C ARG A 161 2.70 -9.37 -13.77
N GLY A 162 4.00 -9.09 -13.72
CA GLY A 162 5.00 -9.62 -14.67
C GLY A 162 5.20 -8.78 -15.93
N ARG A 163 4.76 -7.52 -15.95
CA ARG A 163 5.25 -6.53 -16.91
C ARG A 163 6.56 -6.03 -16.32
N GLY A 164 7.71 -6.47 -16.83
CA GLY A 164 9.01 -6.13 -16.24
C GLY A 164 9.27 -4.61 -16.17
N PRO A 165 10.28 -4.14 -15.43
CA PRO A 165 11.05 -4.86 -14.43
C PRO A 165 10.20 -5.14 -13.17
N ASP A 166 10.51 -6.21 -12.44
CA ASP A 166 9.86 -6.54 -11.16
C ASP A 166 10.26 -5.56 -10.04
N PHE A 167 11.41 -4.90 -10.20
CA PHE A 167 11.93 -3.88 -9.30
C PHE A 167 12.62 -2.79 -10.10
N VAL A 168 12.45 -1.54 -9.65
CA VAL A 168 13.23 -0.40 -10.15
C VAL A 168 14.28 -0.05 -9.10
N GLN A 169 15.55 -0.01 -9.51
CA GLN A 169 16.63 0.46 -8.64
C GLN A 169 16.62 2.00 -8.59
N LEU A 170 16.64 2.56 -7.39
CA LEU A 170 16.51 3.99 -7.12
C LEU A 170 17.84 4.73 -7.02
N ALA A 171 18.97 4.07 -7.33
CA ALA A 171 20.29 4.70 -7.29
C ALA A 171 20.39 5.92 -8.22
N GLU A 172 19.72 5.87 -9.37
CA GLU A 172 19.63 6.97 -10.33
C GLU A 172 18.39 7.85 -10.14
N LEU A 173 17.59 7.58 -9.09
CA LEU A 173 16.38 8.32 -8.71
C LEU A 173 16.42 8.70 -7.20
N PRO A 174 17.47 9.39 -6.72
CA PRO A 174 17.63 9.73 -5.31
C PRO A 174 16.50 10.61 -4.77
N GLU A 175 15.83 11.38 -5.63
CA GLU A 175 14.66 12.18 -5.26
C GLU A 175 13.49 11.29 -4.80
N THR A 176 13.29 10.11 -5.38
CA THR A 176 12.25 9.17 -4.96
C THR A 176 12.53 8.60 -3.56
N VAL A 177 13.81 8.34 -3.26
CA VAL A 177 14.23 7.89 -1.91
C VAL A 177 13.96 8.99 -0.89
N THR A 178 14.34 10.22 -1.21
CA THR A 178 14.10 11.41 -0.37
C THR A 178 12.61 11.62 -0.14
N ALA A 179 11.80 11.51 -1.19
CA ALA A 179 10.35 11.63 -1.13
C ALA A 179 9.71 10.57 -0.22
N HIS A 180 10.22 9.33 -0.25
CA HIS A 180 9.74 8.28 0.65
C HIS A 180 10.09 8.57 2.11
N GLN A 181 11.30 9.07 2.38
CA GLN A 181 11.70 9.50 3.72
C GLN A 181 10.82 10.65 4.23
N VAL A 182 10.51 11.62 3.37
CA VAL A 182 9.56 12.70 3.69
C VAL A 182 8.20 12.14 4.06
N ARG A 183 7.64 11.22 3.28
CA ARG A 183 6.37 10.55 3.60
C ARG A 183 6.41 9.90 4.99
N GLN A 184 7.48 9.15 5.30
CA GLN A 184 7.64 8.51 6.62
C GLN A 184 7.71 9.55 7.74
N GLN A 185 8.50 10.62 7.57
CA GLN A 185 8.63 11.69 8.55
C GLN A 185 7.30 12.42 8.80
N LEU A 186 6.51 12.65 7.75
CA LEU A 186 5.18 13.26 7.88
C LEU A 186 4.25 12.36 8.70
N ALA A 187 4.22 11.06 8.43
CA ALA A 187 3.43 10.09 9.18
C ALA A 187 3.90 9.98 10.64
N GLU A 188 5.21 9.90 10.90
CA GLU A 188 5.77 9.82 12.25
C GLU A 188 5.48 11.09 13.08
N ARG A 189 5.59 12.26 12.46
CA ARG A 189 5.47 13.54 13.16
C ARG A 189 4.03 13.98 13.38
N TRP A 190 3.16 13.73 12.41
CA TRP A 190 1.79 14.26 12.37
C TRP A 190 0.72 13.17 12.39
N GLY A 191 1.12 11.90 12.48
CA GLY A 191 0.21 10.75 12.48
C GLY A 191 -0.64 10.70 11.22
N LEU A 192 -1.92 10.38 11.41
CA LEU A 192 -2.90 10.27 10.32
C LEU A 192 -2.99 11.53 9.47
N ALA A 193 -2.89 12.72 10.06
CA ALA A 193 -2.97 13.98 9.32
C ALA A 193 -1.79 14.14 8.33
N GLY A 194 -0.61 13.62 8.67
CA GLY A 194 0.54 13.60 7.76
C GLY A 194 0.32 12.66 6.59
N GLU A 195 -0.28 11.50 6.83
CA GLU A 195 -0.63 10.54 5.77
C GLU A 195 -1.71 11.08 4.83
N GLU A 196 -2.74 11.74 5.37
CA GLU A 196 -3.85 12.35 4.62
C GLU A 196 -3.37 13.51 3.76
N LEU A 197 -2.50 14.38 4.28
CA LEU A 197 -1.92 15.46 3.48
C LEU A 197 -0.95 14.96 2.41
N PHE A 198 -0.19 13.89 2.70
CA PHE A 198 0.57 13.23 1.65
C PHE A 198 -0.34 12.66 0.56
N ALA A 199 -1.46 12.05 0.95
CA ALA A 199 -2.44 11.53 0.01
C ALA A 199 -3.08 12.62 -0.86
N ASP A 200 -3.43 13.77 -0.28
CA ASP A 200 -3.89 14.95 -1.02
C ASP A 200 -2.86 15.42 -2.03
N ALA A 201 -1.61 15.59 -1.60
CA ALA A 201 -0.53 16.02 -2.48
C ALA A 201 -0.28 15.01 -3.61
N PHE A 202 -0.33 13.71 -3.30
CA PHE A 202 -0.20 12.65 -4.29
C PHE A 202 -1.34 12.69 -5.31
N GLN A 203 -2.59 12.91 -4.89
CA GLN A 203 -3.70 13.06 -5.83
C GLN A 203 -3.56 14.32 -6.69
N VAL A 204 -3.12 15.45 -6.14
CA VAL A 204 -2.82 16.64 -6.97
C VAL A 204 -1.76 16.31 -8.03
N ALA A 205 -0.70 15.58 -7.66
CA ALA A 205 0.33 15.17 -8.61
C ALA A 205 -0.19 14.18 -9.66
N VAL A 206 -1.11 13.27 -9.29
CA VAL A 206 -1.83 12.39 -10.24
C VAL A 206 -2.62 13.21 -11.24
N TYR A 207 -3.37 14.22 -10.79
CA TYR A 207 -4.11 15.12 -11.69
C TYR A 207 -3.16 15.78 -12.70
N TRP A 208 -2.02 16.29 -12.24
CA TRP A 208 -1.05 16.91 -13.13
C TRP A 208 -0.48 15.92 -14.13
N TRP A 209 -0.09 14.71 -13.71
CA TRP A 209 0.44 13.68 -14.62
C TRP A 209 -0.59 13.21 -15.64
N THR A 210 -1.87 13.07 -15.24
CA THR A 210 -2.93 12.68 -16.18
C THR A 210 -3.20 13.74 -17.24
N ARG A 211 -3.06 15.03 -16.91
CA ARG A 211 -3.29 16.14 -17.84
C ARG A 211 -2.06 16.49 -18.66
N MET A 212 -0.88 16.40 -18.06
CA MET A 212 0.42 16.76 -18.63
C MET A 212 1.39 15.57 -18.56
N PRO A 213 1.08 14.41 -19.18
CA PRO A 213 1.92 13.21 -19.05
C PRO A 213 3.32 13.38 -19.68
N ASP A 214 3.48 14.38 -20.55
CA ASP A 214 4.73 14.65 -21.26
C ASP A 214 5.63 15.67 -20.52
N THR A 215 5.32 16.02 -19.26
CA THR A 215 6.20 16.86 -18.43
C THR A 215 7.60 16.22 -18.33
N VAL A 216 8.62 16.98 -18.75
CA VAL A 216 9.97 16.48 -19.04
C VAL A 216 10.60 15.74 -17.86
N CYS A 217 10.41 16.22 -16.63
CA CYS A 217 11.00 15.57 -15.45
C CYS A 217 10.43 14.15 -15.24
N TRP A 218 9.13 13.95 -15.42
CA TRP A 218 8.48 12.64 -15.27
C TRP A 218 8.86 11.69 -16.38
N VAL A 219 8.88 12.16 -17.64
CA VAL A 219 9.34 11.35 -18.78
C VAL A 219 10.78 10.88 -18.56
N ARG A 220 11.67 11.77 -18.14
CA ARG A 220 13.06 11.42 -17.85
C ARG A 220 13.18 10.38 -16.74
N ARG A 221 12.45 10.54 -15.63
CA ARG A 221 12.45 9.57 -14.53
C ARG A 221 11.91 8.20 -14.96
N ALA A 222 10.85 8.17 -15.76
CA ALA A 222 10.31 6.92 -16.30
C ALA A 222 11.37 6.19 -17.13
N TRP A 223 12.06 6.91 -18.04
CA TRP A 223 13.13 6.31 -18.84
C TRP A 223 14.32 5.83 -18.00
N THR A 224 14.73 6.61 -17.00
CA THR A 224 15.76 6.18 -16.02
C THR A 224 15.32 4.92 -15.27
N ALA A 225 14.03 4.77 -14.98
CA ALA A 225 13.44 3.58 -14.37
C ALA A 225 13.28 2.39 -15.34
N GLY A 226 13.54 2.57 -16.63
CA GLY A 226 13.27 1.57 -17.67
C GLY A 226 11.78 1.34 -17.91
N LEU A 227 10.93 2.33 -17.62
CA LEU A 227 9.48 2.29 -17.79
C LEU A 227 9.04 3.19 -18.95
N ASP A 228 7.89 2.87 -19.53
CA ASP A 228 7.21 3.80 -20.44
C ASP A 228 6.57 4.93 -19.64
N ALA A 229 6.82 6.18 -20.05
CA ALA A 229 6.36 7.37 -19.33
C ALA A 229 4.83 7.50 -19.26
N ARG A 230 4.10 6.86 -20.16
CA ARG A 230 2.64 6.87 -20.23
C ARG A 230 2.01 5.62 -19.63
N GLU A 231 2.81 4.64 -19.21
CA GLU A 231 2.29 3.51 -18.46
C GLU A 231 1.81 3.95 -17.08
N MET A 232 0.59 3.57 -16.73
CA MET A 232 -0.03 3.92 -15.44
C MET A 232 0.80 3.47 -14.23
N ARG A 233 1.55 2.37 -14.35
CA ARG A 233 2.45 1.90 -13.28
C ARG A 233 3.64 2.82 -13.02
N ALA A 234 4.06 3.61 -14.01
CA ALA A 234 5.15 4.56 -13.85
C ALA A 234 4.72 5.78 -13.02
N ALA A 235 3.42 6.15 -13.08
CA ALA A 235 2.92 7.37 -12.49
C ALA A 235 3.27 7.51 -10.99
N PRO A 236 3.00 6.53 -10.11
CA PRO A 236 3.34 6.66 -8.69
C PRO A 236 4.83 6.87 -8.43
N LEU A 237 5.71 6.26 -9.22
CA LEU A 237 7.16 6.40 -9.08
C LEU A 237 7.62 7.80 -9.51
N VAL A 238 7.16 8.27 -10.67
CA VAL A 238 7.70 9.49 -11.29
C VAL A 238 7.17 10.77 -10.66
N ILE A 239 5.96 10.77 -10.10
CA ILE A 239 5.36 11.94 -9.44
C ILE A 239 5.68 12.02 -7.94
N TYR A 240 6.33 11.00 -7.39
CA TYR A 240 6.47 10.81 -5.95
C TYR A 240 7.18 11.98 -5.27
N SER A 241 8.19 12.54 -5.94
CA SER A 241 8.98 13.67 -5.47
C SER A 241 8.15 14.95 -5.36
N GLU A 242 7.39 15.27 -6.40
CA GLU A 242 6.50 16.45 -6.39
C GLU A 242 5.39 16.30 -5.35
N ALA A 243 4.85 15.09 -5.18
CA ALA A 243 3.88 14.79 -4.13
C ALA A 243 4.46 15.02 -2.73
N ALA A 244 5.69 14.61 -2.46
CA ALA A 244 6.33 14.80 -1.17
C ALA A 244 6.61 16.29 -0.84
N GLU A 245 7.12 17.05 -1.81
CA GLU A 245 7.36 18.49 -1.64
C GLU A 245 6.04 19.26 -1.45
N LEU A 246 5.01 18.93 -2.24
CA LEU A 246 3.69 19.53 -2.08
C LEU A 246 3.05 19.16 -0.73
N ALA A 247 3.24 17.93 -0.23
CA ALA A 247 2.75 17.52 1.07
C ALA A 247 3.35 18.38 2.20
N HIS A 248 4.65 18.71 2.11
CA HIS A 248 5.27 19.65 3.04
C HIS A 248 4.63 21.04 2.97
N ALA A 249 4.41 21.57 1.76
CA ALA A 249 3.76 22.87 1.59
C ALA A 249 2.31 22.86 2.13
N MET A 250 1.57 21.76 1.97
CA MET A 250 0.23 21.59 2.53
C MET A 250 0.26 21.51 4.07
N VAL A 251 1.23 20.79 4.65
CA VAL A 251 1.44 20.75 6.10
C VAL A 251 1.73 22.13 6.65
N ASP A 252 2.60 22.91 6.01
CA ASP A 252 2.92 24.26 6.47
C ASP A 252 1.72 25.20 6.38
N PHE A 253 0.87 25.06 5.35
CA PHE A 253 -0.40 25.77 5.25
C PHE A 253 -1.34 25.45 6.42
N GLU A 254 -1.56 24.16 6.69
CA GLU A 254 -2.44 23.72 7.77
C GLU A 254 -1.91 24.09 9.15
N ARG A 255 -0.59 24.03 9.35
CA ARG A 255 0.06 24.45 10.60
C ARG A 255 -0.04 25.95 10.83
N ALA A 256 0.05 26.76 9.78
CA ALA A 256 -0.12 28.20 9.91
C ALA A 256 -1.54 28.55 10.36
N GLY A 257 -2.55 27.75 9.98
CA GLY A 257 -3.95 27.93 10.37
C GLY A 257 -4.60 29.20 9.83
N ARG A 258 -3.85 30.05 9.10
CA ARG A 258 -4.33 31.29 8.49
C ARG A 258 -4.95 30.99 7.13
N ARG A 259 -6.27 31.06 7.06
CA ARG A 259 -7.05 30.62 5.88
C ARG A 259 -7.75 31.77 5.15
N ASP A 260 -7.32 33.01 5.37
CA ASP A 260 -7.87 34.18 4.67
C ASP A 260 -7.43 34.22 3.19
N THR A 261 -8.03 35.12 2.42
CA THR A 261 -7.75 35.26 0.99
C THR A 261 -6.27 35.56 0.71
N ALA A 262 -5.62 36.38 1.54
CA ALA A 262 -4.24 36.79 1.31
C ALA A 262 -3.25 35.64 1.59
N ASP A 263 -3.44 34.90 2.67
CA ASP A 263 -2.65 33.70 2.98
C ASP A 263 -2.81 32.62 1.91
N ARG A 264 -4.04 32.38 1.45
CA ARG A 264 -4.31 31.42 0.37
C ARG A 264 -3.64 31.82 -0.95
N SER A 265 -3.68 33.10 -1.30
CA SER A 265 -2.98 33.62 -2.49
C SER A 265 -1.46 33.51 -2.36
N ARG A 266 -0.89 33.78 -1.17
CA ARG A 266 0.56 33.60 -0.94
C ARG A 266 0.99 32.14 -1.05
N TRP A 267 0.24 31.23 -0.43
CA TRP A 267 0.52 29.80 -0.52
C TRP A 267 0.42 29.31 -1.97
N LEU A 268 -0.63 29.71 -2.68
CA LEU A 268 -0.82 29.33 -4.08
C LEU A 268 0.34 29.83 -4.94
N ALA A 269 0.76 31.08 -4.80
CA ALA A 269 1.92 31.62 -5.53
C ALA A 269 3.22 30.84 -5.22
N GLY A 270 3.42 30.41 -3.97
CA GLY A 270 4.55 29.57 -3.60
C GLY A 270 4.53 28.19 -4.27
N VAL A 271 3.36 27.54 -4.32
CA VAL A 271 3.22 26.25 -5.01
C VAL A 271 3.33 26.42 -6.54
N GLU A 272 2.81 27.50 -7.10
CA GLU A 272 2.96 27.82 -8.53
C GLU A 272 4.46 27.99 -8.91
N GLN A 273 5.30 28.50 -8.00
CA GLN A 273 6.75 28.53 -8.19
C GLN A 273 7.39 27.13 -8.18
N LEU A 274 6.96 26.24 -7.28
CA LEU A 274 7.40 24.85 -7.26
C LEU A 274 7.03 24.14 -8.58
N MET A 275 5.78 24.28 -9.01
CA MET A 275 5.28 23.74 -10.29
C MET A 275 6.13 24.19 -11.47
N ALA A 276 6.44 25.49 -11.56
CA ALA A 276 7.30 26.02 -12.61
C ALA A 276 8.71 25.40 -12.57
N GLY A 277 9.27 25.17 -11.37
CA GLY A 277 10.55 24.49 -11.19
C GLY A 277 10.54 23.02 -11.66
N TRP A 278 9.39 22.35 -11.58
CA TRP A 278 9.19 20.99 -12.09
C TRP A 278 8.82 20.95 -13.58
N GLY A 279 8.54 22.09 -14.20
CA GLY A 279 8.05 22.17 -15.58
C GLY A 279 6.58 21.76 -15.75
N VAL A 280 5.79 21.83 -14.67
CA VAL A 280 4.33 21.64 -14.71
C VAL A 280 3.68 22.96 -15.14
N ASP A 281 2.79 22.92 -16.13
CA ASP A 281 2.08 24.12 -16.57
C ASP A 281 1.18 24.64 -15.44
N VAL A 282 1.46 25.86 -15.00
CA VAL A 282 0.75 26.49 -13.88
C VAL A 282 -0.73 26.68 -14.20
N THR A 283 -1.06 27.08 -15.44
CA THR A 283 -2.44 27.37 -15.83
C THR A 283 -3.28 26.10 -15.79
N GLU A 284 -2.75 25.00 -16.34
CA GLU A 284 -3.43 23.71 -16.41
C GLU A 284 -3.52 23.01 -15.04
N GLY A 285 -2.44 23.08 -14.24
CA GLY A 285 -2.38 22.42 -12.93
C GLY A 285 -3.08 23.16 -11.79
N ARG A 286 -3.38 24.46 -11.94
CA ARG A 286 -3.95 25.31 -10.87
C ARG A 286 -5.25 24.80 -10.29
N GLN A 287 -6.09 24.18 -11.13
CA GLN A 287 -7.45 23.78 -10.76
C GLN A 287 -7.44 22.76 -9.60
N ALA A 288 -6.50 21.81 -9.58
CA ALA A 288 -6.34 20.85 -8.49
C ALA A 288 -6.03 21.53 -7.14
N LEU A 289 -5.15 22.53 -7.15
CA LEU A 289 -4.80 23.31 -5.95
C LEU A 289 -5.99 24.13 -5.43
N LEU A 290 -6.77 24.73 -6.33
CA LEU A 290 -7.96 25.49 -5.96
C LEU A 290 -9.05 24.60 -5.35
N MET A 291 -9.19 23.36 -5.84
CA MET A 291 -10.11 22.37 -5.27
C MET A 291 -9.68 21.95 -3.86
N TRP A 292 -8.39 21.66 -3.67
CA TRP A 292 -7.83 21.36 -2.34
C TRP A 292 -8.04 22.53 -1.36
N LEU A 293 -7.64 23.74 -1.74
CA LEU A 293 -7.87 24.96 -0.94
C LEU A 293 -9.36 25.20 -0.66
N GLY A 294 -10.25 24.77 -1.55
CA GLY A 294 -11.70 24.82 -1.40
C GLY A 294 -12.21 23.95 -0.24
N ARG A 295 -11.69 22.72 -0.14
CA ARG A 295 -12.03 21.78 0.96
C ARG A 295 -11.40 22.19 2.29
N HIS A 296 -10.25 22.86 2.23
CA HIS A 296 -9.51 23.34 3.39
C HIS A 296 -9.85 24.78 3.80
N ARG A 297 -11.01 25.31 3.38
CA ARG A 297 -11.47 26.68 3.75
C ARG A 297 -11.91 26.82 5.21
N ARG A 298 -12.48 25.77 5.80
CA ARG A 298 -12.99 25.78 7.19
C ARG A 298 -12.35 24.60 7.92
N GLY A 299 -11.60 24.86 8.98
CA GLY A 299 -11.13 23.80 9.86
C GLY A 299 -12.31 23.14 10.55
N VAL A 300 -12.27 21.81 10.66
CA VAL A 300 -13.26 21.10 11.47
C VAL A 300 -12.84 21.23 12.94
N PRO A 301 -13.75 21.58 13.88
CA PRO A 301 -13.43 21.55 15.30
C PRO A 301 -13.10 20.11 15.73
N ALA A 302 -12.05 19.96 16.55
CA ALA A 302 -11.55 18.66 17.00
C ALA A 302 -12.65 17.85 17.72
N PRO A 303 -12.81 16.55 17.44
CA PRO A 303 -13.47 15.66 18.38
C PRO A 303 -12.63 15.58 19.67
N SER A 304 -13.28 15.67 20.82
CA SER A 304 -12.69 15.63 22.17
C SER A 304 -12.08 14.25 22.46
N GLY A 305 -10.90 13.96 21.91
CA GLY A 305 -10.10 12.76 22.17
C GLY A 305 -8.96 13.03 23.16
N PRO A 306 -8.42 11.98 23.83
CA PRO A 306 -7.43 12.15 24.89
C PRO A 306 -6.15 12.81 24.35
N ALA A 307 -5.73 13.86 25.05
CA ALA A 307 -4.56 14.67 24.74
C ALA A 307 -3.28 13.82 24.68
N GLY A 308 -2.70 13.67 23.49
CA GLY A 308 -1.44 12.94 23.33
C GLY A 308 -0.73 13.08 21.98
N GLY A 309 -1.27 13.84 21.01
CA GLY A 309 -0.61 14.04 19.71
C GLY A 309 -0.63 15.50 19.29
N ASN A 310 0.46 15.95 18.65
CA ASN A 310 0.53 17.22 17.93
C ASN A 310 -0.42 17.19 16.70
N GLY A 311 -1.73 17.03 16.93
CA GLY A 311 -2.70 16.82 15.86
C GLY A 311 -2.87 18.08 15.01
N LEU A 312 -2.48 18.00 13.73
CA LEU A 312 -2.93 18.97 12.74
C LEU A 312 -4.45 18.89 12.61
N LEU A 313 -5.13 20.04 12.65
CA LEU A 313 -6.56 20.12 12.41
C LEU A 313 -6.82 20.33 10.93
N LEU A 314 -7.07 19.23 10.22
CA LEU A 314 -7.34 19.26 8.78
C LEU A 314 -8.73 19.82 8.43
N GLY A 315 -8.88 20.19 7.16
CA GLY A 315 -10.14 20.61 6.56
C GLY A 315 -11.20 19.50 6.52
N ALA A 316 -12.43 19.86 6.19
CA ALA A 316 -13.52 18.90 6.07
C ALA A 316 -13.29 17.92 4.90
N GLY A 317 -13.44 16.62 5.15
CA GLY A 317 -13.27 15.55 4.13
C GLY A 317 -12.50 14.34 4.66
N HIS A 318 -11.58 14.58 5.61
CA HIS A 318 -10.72 13.58 6.23
C HIS A 318 -11.44 12.66 7.26
N ASN A 319 -12.70 12.98 7.60
CA ASN A 319 -13.52 12.16 8.51
C ASN A 319 -14.25 10.99 7.82
N ARG A 320 -14.11 10.83 6.49
CA ARG A 320 -14.96 9.94 5.68
C ARG A 320 -14.24 8.79 4.98
N ILE A 321 -12.97 8.57 5.29
CA ILE A 321 -12.18 7.65 4.49
C ILE A 321 -11.92 6.39 5.28
N ALA A 322 -12.51 5.32 4.76
CA ALA A 322 -12.46 3.97 5.26
C ALA A 322 -11.02 3.43 5.28
N SER A 323 -10.70 2.86 6.44
CA SER A 323 -9.48 2.12 6.78
C SER A 323 -8.16 2.88 6.82
N ARG A 324 -7.52 2.85 8.00
CA ARG A 324 -6.09 3.20 8.20
C ARG A 324 -5.15 2.41 7.29
N THR A 325 -5.66 1.33 6.68
CA THR A 325 -4.95 0.42 5.77
C THR A 325 -5.44 0.52 4.32
N GLY A 326 -6.25 1.52 3.95
CA GLY A 326 -6.68 1.74 2.56
C GLY A 326 -5.58 2.38 1.69
N PRO A 327 -5.63 2.28 0.35
CA PRO A 327 -4.68 2.92 -0.56
C PRO A 327 -4.60 4.44 -0.36
N VAL A 328 -3.47 5.03 -0.74
CA VAL A 328 -3.24 6.49 -0.73
C VAL A 328 -4.39 7.26 -1.38
N SER A 329 -4.97 6.78 -2.47
CA SER A 329 -6.10 7.45 -3.13
C SER A 329 -7.36 7.52 -2.29
N GLN A 330 -7.61 6.51 -1.44
CA GLN A 330 -8.74 6.55 -0.55
C GLN A 330 -8.53 7.64 0.49
N ARG A 331 -7.32 7.82 1.04
CA ARG A 331 -6.98 8.79 2.11
C ARG A 331 -7.03 10.26 1.72
N SER A 332 -7.25 10.58 0.45
CA SER A 332 -7.30 11.96 0.00
C SER A 332 -8.71 12.55 0.10
N CYS A 333 -8.81 13.81 0.48
CA CYS A 333 -10.06 14.56 0.35
C CYS A 333 -10.44 14.82 -1.12
N LEU A 334 -9.53 14.52 -2.07
CA LEU A 334 -9.69 14.65 -3.52
C LEU A 334 -10.37 13.42 -4.12
N THR A 335 -11.18 13.63 -5.16
CA THR A 335 -12.11 12.61 -5.67
C THR A 335 -11.65 11.91 -6.92
N TRP A 336 -10.69 12.48 -7.65
CA TRP A 336 -10.08 11.79 -8.77
C TRP A 336 -9.08 10.75 -8.28
N GLN A 337 -8.79 9.79 -9.14
CA GLN A 337 -7.89 8.67 -8.84
C GLN A 337 -7.02 8.38 -10.06
N LEU A 338 -5.87 7.76 -9.81
CA LEU A 338 -5.01 7.26 -10.88
C LEU A 338 -5.79 6.29 -11.78
N GLY A 339 -5.70 6.50 -13.09
CA GLY A 339 -6.43 5.71 -14.09
C GLY A 339 -7.79 6.28 -14.51
N MET A 340 -8.30 7.33 -13.84
CA MET A 340 -9.44 8.09 -14.36
C MET A 340 -9.06 8.86 -15.62
N ALA A 341 -10.00 9.00 -16.55
CA ALA A 341 -9.75 9.79 -17.75
C ALA A 341 -9.65 11.28 -17.39
N ALA A 342 -8.82 12.01 -18.14
CA ALA A 342 -8.68 13.45 -17.96
C ALA A 342 -10.04 14.16 -18.00
N ALA A 343 -10.99 13.75 -18.85
CA ALA A 343 -12.31 14.38 -18.93
C ALA A 343 -13.18 14.21 -17.66
N ASP A 344 -12.87 13.22 -16.82
CA ASP A 344 -13.64 12.86 -15.63
C ASP A 344 -13.05 13.42 -14.32
N MET A 345 -11.92 14.16 -14.39
CA MET A 345 -11.24 14.79 -13.25
C MET A 345 -11.61 16.27 -13.07
#